data_AF-A0A920S1A9-F1
#
_entry.id   AF-A0A920S1A9-F1
#
_cell.length_a   1.000
_cell.length_b   1.000
_cell.length_c   1.000
_cell.angle_alpha   90.00
_cell.angle_beta   90.00
_cell.angle_gamma   90.00
#
_symmetry.space_group_name_H-M   'P 1'
#
loop_
_entity.id
_entity.type
_entity.pdbx_description
1 polymer ?
#
loop_
_entity_poly.entity_id
_entity_poly.type
_entity_poly.pdbx_seq_one_letter_code
_entity_poly.pdbx_strand_id
1 'polypeptide(L)'
;MTGHSLGVAGVHKAIYTLLMLDSDLFQPLLTLIVLTKRLGIPIVQELEEGAGLNTVMSNSFGFGGTNSSLVFTKSDNISQSLFLQI
;
A
#
# COMPACT_ATOMS: atom_id res chain seq x y z
N MET A 1 -15.40 -1.46 10.97
CA MET A 1 -14.91 -0.21 11.60
C MET A 1 -13.80 -0.56 12.58
N THR A 2 -12.54 -0.53 12.14
CA THR A 2 -11.37 -0.80 13.02
C THR A 2 -10.99 0.48 13.79
N GLY A 3 -11.84 0.87 14.74
CA GLY A 3 -11.63 2.06 15.57
C GLY A 3 -10.56 1.85 16.65
N HIS A 4 -9.67 2.83 16.79
CA HIS A 4 -8.83 3.11 17.96
C HIS A 4 -7.83 2.02 18.40
N SER A 5 -7.00 1.58 17.46
CA SER A 5 -5.90 0.68 17.76
C SER A 5 -4.61 1.31 17.23
N LEU A 6 -4.05 2.27 17.99
CA LEU A 6 -3.01 3.22 17.56
C LEU A 6 -1.79 2.55 16.87
N GLY A 7 -1.32 1.41 17.37
CA GLY A 7 -0.26 0.62 16.71
C GLY A 7 -0.79 -0.38 15.67
N VAL A 8 -1.95 -0.96 15.93
CA VAL A 8 -2.55 -2.03 15.11
C VAL A 8 -3.16 -1.47 13.81
N ALA A 9 -3.45 -0.18 13.74
CA ALA A 9 -3.84 0.50 12.51
C ALA A 9 -2.73 0.44 11.44
N GLY A 10 -1.45 0.50 11.86
CA GLY A 10 -0.32 0.32 10.94
C GLY A 10 -0.21 -1.12 10.43
N VAL A 11 -0.41 -2.10 11.31
CA VAL A 11 -0.37 -3.53 10.96
C VAL A 11 -1.46 -3.89 9.96
N HIS A 12 -2.70 -3.44 10.18
CA HIS A 12 -3.79 -3.68 9.23
C HIS A 12 -3.48 -3.09 7.85
N LYS A 13 -2.95 -1.86 7.79
CA LYS A 13 -2.55 -1.25 6.52
C LYS A 13 -1.48 -2.07 5.81
N ALA A 14 -0.48 -2.57 6.52
CA ALA A 14 0.56 -3.42 5.94
C ALA A 14 -0.01 -4.74 5.39
N ILE A 15 -0.93 -5.40 6.12
CA ILE A 15 -1.60 -6.63 5.67
C ILE A 15 -2.41 -6.37 4.39
N TYR A 16 -3.22 -5.31 4.36
CA TYR A 16 -3.99 -4.97 3.16
C TYR A 16 -3.07 -4.62 1.98
N THR A 17 -1.99 -3.87 2.21
CA THR A 17 -0.99 -3.56 1.18
C THR A 17 -0.35 -4.84 0.59
N LEU A 18 -0.05 -5.83 1.43
CA LEU A 18 0.47 -7.12 0.96
C LEU A 18 -0.56 -7.92 0.17
N LEU A 19 -1.82 -7.98 0.63
CA LEU A 19 -2.89 -8.66 -0.10
C LEU A 19 -3.16 -8.02 -1.47
N MET A 20 -3.14 -6.69 -1.54
CA MET A 20 -3.27 -5.93 -2.80
C MET A 20 -2.11 -6.21 -3.76
N LEU A 21 -0.88 -6.27 -3.25
CA LEU A 21 0.29 -6.64 -4.04
C LEU A 21 0.17 -8.07 -4.58
N ASP A 22 -0.17 -9.02 -3.71
CA ASP A 22 -0.27 -10.44 -4.05
C ASP A 22 -1.38 -10.72 -5.08
N SER A 23 -2.57 -10.17 -4.84
CA SER A 23 -3.74 -10.32 -5.72
C SER A 23 -3.75 -9.40 -6.94
N ASP A 24 -2.75 -8.52 -7.08
CA ASP A 24 -2.66 -7.48 -8.12
C ASP A 24 -3.94 -6.65 -8.26
N LEU A 25 -4.44 -6.17 -7.13
CA LEU A 25 -5.73 -5.51 -7.02
C LEU A 25 -5.63 -4.29 -6.09
N PHE A 26 -6.13 -3.14 -6.55
CA PHE A 26 -6.29 -1.95 -5.72
C PHE A 26 -7.73 -1.82 -5.25
N GLN A 27 -7.91 -1.70 -3.93
CA GLN A 27 -9.21 -1.50 -3.33
C GLN A 27 -9.48 -0.01 -3.07
N PRO A 28 -10.69 0.50 -3.42
CA PRO A 28 -11.01 1.90 -3.28
C PRO A 28 -11.09 2.32 -1.81
N LEU A 29 -10.67 3.56 -1.54
CA LEU A 29 -10.76 4.13 -0.20
C LEU A 29 -12.17 4.70 0.04
N LEU A 30 -12.93 4.09 0.94
CA LEU A 30 -14.35 4.37 1.20
C LEU A 30 -14.70 5.83 1.57
N THR A 31 -13.72 6.71 1.87
CA THR A 31 -13.97 7.99 2.57
C THR A 31 -13.38 9.24 1.89
N LEU A 32 -12.70 9.17 0.74
CA LEU A 32 -11.90 10.30 0.21
C LEU A 32 -12.32 10.88 -1.16
N ILE A 33 -13.63 11.00 -1.41
CA ILE A 33 -14.14 11.58 -2.68
C ILE A 33 -13.74 13.07 -2.86
N VAL A 34 -13.52 13.81 -1.76
CA VAL A 34 -13.35 15.27 -1.79
C VAL A 34 -11.90 15.75 -2.00
N LEU A 35 -10.87 14.92 -1.78
CA LEU A 35 -9.46 15.37 -1.75
C LEU A 35 -8.68 15.22 -3.07
N THR A 36 -9.26 14.57 -4.08
CA THR A 36 -8.55 14.18 -5.32
C THR A 36 -8.03 15.37 -6.14
N LYS A 37 -8.77 16.47 -6.23
CA LYS A 37 -8.37 17.65 -7.02
C LYS A 37 -7.23 18.47 -6.41
N ARG A 38 -6.98 18.38 -5.09
CA ARG A 38 -5.98 19.23 -4.41
C ARG A 38 -4.60 18.60 -4.31
N LEU A 39 -4.50 17.28 -4.37
CA LEU A 39 -3.25 16.56 -4.10
C LEU A 39 -2.39 16.34 -5.36
N GLY A 40 -2.96 16.45 -6.57
CA GLY A 40 -2.20 16.31 -7.82
C GLY A 40 -1.62 14.92 -8.07
N ILE A 41 -2.02 13.92 -7.28
CA ILE A 41 -1.61 12.53 -7.39
C ILE A 41 -2.81 11.65 -7.75
N PRO A 42 -2.61 10.54 -8.48
CA PRO A 42 -3.68 9.59 -8.74
C PRO A 42 -4.14 8.96 -7.42
N ILE A 43 -5.44 8.98 -7.19
CA ILE A 43 -6.08 8.30 -6.06
C ILE A 43 -7.06 7.29 -6.65
N VAL A 44 -6.93 6.04 -6.23
CA VAL A 44 -7.84 4.97 -6.63
C VAL A 44 -9.24 5.23 -6.05
N GLN A 45 -10.21 5.40 -6.94
CA GLN A 45 -11.61 5.69 -6.61
C GLN A 45 -12.52 4.47 -6.79
N GLU A 46 -12.11 3.52 -7.62
CA GLU A 46 -12.84 2.29 -7.93
C GLU A 46 -11.91 1.08 -7.77
N LEU A 47 -12.47 -0.12 -7.71
CA LEU A 47 -11.67 -1.34 -7.70
C LEU A 47 -10.92 -1.46 -9.03
N GLU A 48 -9.61 -1.66 -8.98
CA GLU A 48 -8.77 -1.87 -10.16
C GLU A 48 -8.07 -3.22 -10.05
N GLU A 49 -8.28 -4.09 -11.02
CA GLU A 49 -7.67 -5.43 -11.10
C GLU A 49 -6.62 -5.46 -12.21
N GLY A 50 -5.54 -6.23 -12.00
CA GLY A 50 -4.49 -6.39 -13.01
C GLY A 50 -3.64 -5.13 -13.22
N ALA A 51 -3.44 -4.33 -12.16
CA ALA A 51 -2.70 -3.07 -12.22
C ALA A 51 -1.18 -3.26 -12.44
N GLY A 52 -0.67 -4.49 -12.46
CA GLY A 52 0.75 -4.77 -12.64
C GLY A 52 1.60 -4.38 -11.44
N LEU A 53 1.04 -4.51 -10.23
CA LEU A 53 1.70 -4.16 -8.98
C LEU A 53 2.96 -5.00 -8.75
N ASN A 54 4.10 -4.30 -8.70
CA ASN A 54 5.40 -4.90 -8.45
C ASN A 54 6.03 -4.45 -7.13
N THR A 55 5.78 -3.20 -6.74
CA THR A 55 6.30 -2.61 -5.50
C THR A 55 5.26 -1.68 -4.91
N VAL A 56 5.04 -1.78 -3.60
CA VAL A 56 4.05 -0.98 -2.87
C VAL A 56 4.64 -0.45 -1.57
N MET A 57 4.12 0.70 -1.13
CA MET A 57 4.53 1.34 0.12
C MET A 57 3.33 1.46 1.08
N SER A 58 3.50 1.02 2.32
CA SER A 58 2.58 1.29 3.42
C SER A 58 3.17 2.36 4.32
N ASN A 59 2.52 3.52 4.40
CA ASN A 59 3.00 4.66 5.19
C ASN A 59 2.01 5.01 6.32
N SER A 60 2.54 5.30 7.50
CA SER A 60 1.75 5.62 8.68
C SER A 60 2.40 6.72 9.53
N PHE A 61 1.54 7.62 10.03
CA PHE A 61 1.90 8.73 10.92
C PHE A 61 1.19 8.51 12.27
N GLY A 62 1.94 8.57 13.35
CA GLY A 62 1.46 8.47 14.74
C GLY A 62 1.53 9.81 15.46
N PHE A 63 0.72 9.95 16.51
CA PHE A 63 0.79 11.11 17.40
C PHE A 63 2.17 11.22 18.06
N GLY A 64 2.63 12.45 18.29
CA GLY A 64 3.97 12.70 18.83
C GLY A 64 5.10 12.66 17.79
N GLY A 65 4.78 12.52 16.49
CA GLY A 65 5.75 12.63 15.40
C GLY A 65 6.39 11.32 14.96
N THR A 66 5.92 10.18 15.46
CA THR A 66 6.43 8.86 15.05
C THR A 66 5.89 8.47 13.68
N ASN A 67 6.76 8.33 12.70
CA ASN A 67 6.41 7.95 11.33
C ASN A 67 7.08 6.64 10.95
N SER A 68 6.37 5.80 10.20
CA SER A 68 6.91 4.54 9.69
C SER A 68 6.45 4.29 8.26
N SER A 69 7.38 3.86 7.42
CA SER A 69 7.13 3.47 6.04
C SER A 69 7.71 2.09 5.79
N LEU A 70 6.91 1.20 5.21
CA LEU A 70 7.29 -0.14 4.81
C LEU A 70 7.16 -0.26 3.30
N VAL A 71 8.15 -0.85 2.64
CA VAL A 71 8.15 -1.09 1.19
C VAL A 71 8.22 -2.58 0.95
N PHE A 72 7.33 -3.09 0.10
CA PHE A 72 7.24 -4.50 -0.25
C PHE A 72 7.37 -4.66 -1.77
N THR A 73 8.09 -5.70 -2.20
CA THR A 73 8.31 -6.04 -3.61
C THR A 73 8.08 -7.54 -3.80
N LYS A 74 7.44 -7.93 -4.92
CA LYS A 74 7.22 -9.35 -5.24
C LYS A 74 8.56 -10.10 -5.34
N SER A 75 8.63 -11.26 -4.70
CA SER A 75 9.81 -12.13 -4.67
C SER A 75 10.20 -12.67 -6.05
N ASP A 76 9.26 -12.85 -6.96
CA ASP A 76 9.54 -13.34 -8.32
C ASP A 76 10.47 -12.39 -9.10
N ASN A 77 10.40 -11.08 -8.81
CA ASN A 77 11.31 -10.07 -9.35
C ASN A 77 12.69 -10.07 -8.67
N ILE A 78 12.78 -10.53 -7.41
CA ILE A 78 14.05 -10.69 -6.70
C ILE A 78 14.82 -11.87 -7.29
N SER A 79 14.12 -12.97 -7.63
CA SER A 79 14.72 -14.13 -8.30
C SER A 79 15.21 -13.80 -9.72
N GLN A 80 14.53 -12.90 -10.46
CA GLN A 80 15.04 -12.40 -11.75
C GLN A 80 16.23 -11.45 -11.60
N SER A 81 16.31 -10.69 -10.51
CA SER A 81 17.46 -9.82 -10.20
C SER A 81 18.67 -10.59 -9.66
N LEU A 82 18.48 -11.75 -9.02
CA LEU A 82 19.58 -12.54 -8.44
C LEU A 82 20.23 -13.54 -9.43
N PHE A 83 19.57 -13.85 -10.55
CA PHE A 83 20.12 -14.77 -11.57
C PHE A 83 20.94 -14.09 -12.68
N LEU A 84 21.22 -12.78 -12.57
CA LEU A 84 22.06 -12.03 -13.52
C LEU A 84 23.33 -11.42 -12.90
N GLN A 85 23.70 -11.84 -11.68
CA GLN A 85 24.97 -11.45 -11.06
C GLN A 85 25.64 -12.61 -10.33
N ILE A 86 25.98 -13.69 -11.05
CA ILE A 86 27.24 -14.46 -10.88
C ILE A 86 27.65 -14.98 -12.27
#